data_AF-A0A958V5B0-F1
#
_entry.id   AF-A0A958V5B0-F1
#
_cell.length_a   1.000
_cell.length_b   1.000
_cell.length_c   1.000
_cell.angle_alpha   90.00
_cell.angle_beta   90.00
_cell.angle_gamma   90.00
#
_symmetry.space_group_name_H-M   'P 1'
#
loop_
_entity.id
_entity.type
_entity.pdbx_description
1 polymer ?
#
loop_
_entity_poly.entity_id
_entity_poly.type
_entity_poly.pdbx_seq_one_letter_code
_entity_poly.pdbx_strand_id
1 'polypeptide(L)'
;MIKFFKNIRKKMASENKASAYMRYAIGEIVLVVIGILIALQINNWNEQRKAGIVEDNFFEDVLQDLKKDQDRLQYYVLFHTKRIEYLDTLLTYVRNPLKSMGIEKFQQYVEPLYYSATPTSYSTAFESAKATGTFNDIKAKNLIKE
;
A
#
# COMPACT_ATOMS: atom_id res chain seq x y z
N MET A 1 39.63 -17.83 11.69
CA MET A 1 40.88 -17.10 11.36
C MET A 1 41.71 -17.93 10.38
N ILE A 2 41.88 -17.43 9.17
CA ILE A 2 42.66 -18.06 8.10
C ILE A 2 44.08 -18.37 8.64
N LYS A 3 44.56 -19.62 8.50
CA LYS A 3 45.85 -20.11 9.06
C LYS A 3 47.05 -19.22 8.72
N PHE A 4 46.95 -18.49 7.61
CA PHE A 4 47.94 -17.53 7.12
C PHE A 4 48.27 -16.42 8.13
N PHE A 5 47.26 -15.73 8.69
CA PHE A 5 47.49 -14.64 9.64
C PHE A 5 47.99 -15.13 11.00
N LYS A 6 47.60 -16.35 11.40
CA LYS A 6 48.05 -16.98 12.65
C LYS A 6 49.55 -17.28 12.66
N ASN A 7 50.09 -17.74 11.54
CA ASN A 7 51.51 -18.09 11.43
C ASN A 7 52.42 -16.85 11.37
N ILE A 8 51.96 -15.77 10.72
CA ILE A 8 52.70 -14.49 10.65
C ILE A 8 52.76 -13.82 12.03
N ARG A 9 51.66 -13.83 12.81
CA ARG A 9 51.63 -13.32 14.20
C ARG A 9 52.63 -14.03 15.11
N LYS A 10 52.72 -15.37 15.02
CA LYS A 10 53.68 -16.15 15.82
C LYS A 10 55.13 -15.78 15.49
N LYS A 11 55.45 -15.62 14.21
CA LYS A 11 56.82 -15.31 13.75
C LYS A 11 57.26 -13.89 14.16
N MET A 12 56.35 -12.91 14.17
CA MET A 12 56.67 -11.54 14.57
C MET A 12 56.77 -11.35 16.09
N ALA A 13 56.01 -12.11 16.88
CA ALA A 13 56.13 -12.13 18.34
C ALA A 13 57.46 -12.74 18.81
N SER A 14 58.00 -13.74 18.10
CA SER A 14 59.30 -14.33 18.41
C SER A 14 60.50 -13.44 18.05
N GLU A 15 60.32 -12.40 17.22
CA GLU A 15 61.38 -11.49 16.78
C GLU A 15 61.49 -10.18 17.62
N ASN A 16 60.80 -10.07 18.77
CA ASN A 16 60.78 -8.85 19.63
C ASN A 16 60.26 -7.56 18.93
N LYS A 17 59.53 -7.69 17.81
CA LYS A 17 58.99 -6.56 17.03
C LYS A 17 57.58 -6.15 17.50
N ALA A 18 57.46 -5.72 18.75
CA ALA A 18 56.18 -5.32 19.37
C ALA A 18 55.40 -4.26 18.54
N SER A 19 56.11 -3.25 18.01
CA SER A 19 55.52 -2.21 17.13
C SER A 19 54.95 -2.76 15.82
N ALA A 20 55.57 -3.78 15.23
CA ALA A 20 55.08 -4.39 14.00
C ALA A 20 53.86 -5.29 14.29
N TYR A 21 53.83 -5.95 15.45
CA TYR A 21 52.70 -6.75 15.91
C TYR A 21 51.45 -5.89 16.17
N MET A 22 51.59 -4.74 16.86
CA MET A 22 50.46 -3.83 17.09
C MET A 22 49.86 -3.30 15.78
N ARG A 23 50.68 -2.89 14.81
CA ARG A 23 50.19 -2.42 13.49
C ARG A 23 49.38 -3.48 12.76
N TYR A 24 49.81 -4.74 12.81
CA TYR A 24 49.09 -5.85 12.20
C TYR A 24 47.80 -6.21 12.92
N ALA A 25 47.79 -6.19 14.26
CA ALA A 25 46.58 -6.43 15.04
C ALA A 25 45.50 -5.38 14.77
N ILE A 26 45.89 -4.10 14.65
CA ILE A 26 44.98 -3.01 14.27
C ILE A 26 44.43 -3.25 12.86
N GLY A 27 45.27 -3.63 11.89
CA GLY A 27 44.83 -3.95 10.53
C GLY A 27 43.79 -5.08 10.48
N GLU A 28 43.94 -6.12 11.31
CA GLU A 28 42.98 -7.22 11.38
C GLU A 28 41.65 -6.82 12.03
N ILE A 29 41.68 -5.96 13.06
CA ILE A 29 40.48 -5.38 13.66
C ILE A 29 39.73 -4.54 12.61
N VAL A 30 40.43 -3.68 11.87
CA VAL A 30 39.83 -2.84 10.82
C VAL A 30 39.19 -3.71 9.74
N LEU A 31 39.85 -4.79 9.30
CA LEU A 31 39.30 -5.74 8.34
C LEU A 31 38.02 -6.44 8.85
N VAL A 32 38.01 -6.86 10.11
CA VAL A 32 36.82 -7.46 10.74
C VAL A 32 35.69 -6.45 10.83
N VAL A 33 35.98 -5.21 11.24
CA VAL A 33 34.99 -4.13 11.33
C VAL A 33 34.39 -3.82 9.96
N ILE A 34 35.21 -3.73 8.90
CA ILE A 34 34.72 -3.55 7.53
C ILE A 34 33.79 -4.71 7.12
N GLY A 35 34.16 -5.95 7.44
CA GLY A 35 33.32 -7.11 7.17
C GLY A 35 31.95 -7.05 7.86
N ILE A 36 31.92 -6.65 9.13
CA ILE A 36 30.68 -6.47 9.91
C ILE A 36 29.83 -5.33 9.33
N LEU A 37 30.46 -4.19 9.00
CA LEU A 37 29.75 -3.05 8.42
C LEU A 37 29.10 -3.40 7.08
N ILE A 38 29.82 -4.12 6.20
CA ILE A 38 29.26 -4.59 4.92
C ILE A 38 28.09 -5.56 5.17
N ALA A 39 28.23 -6.49 6.11
CA ALA A 39 27.16 -7.43 6.44
C ALA A 39 25.89 -6.71 6.96
N LEU A 40 26.06 -5.76 7.88
CA LEU A 40 24.97 -4.91 8.36
C LEU A 40 24.34 -4.09 7.24
N GLN A 41 25.16 -3.54 6.33
CA GLN A 41 24.67 -2.74 5.23
C GLN A 41 23.86 -3.57 4.23
N ILE A 42 24.29 -4.79 3.92
CA ILE A 42 23.53 -5.74 3.10
C ILE A 42 22.20 -6.10 3.77
N ASN A 43 22.19 -6.35 5.09
CA ASN A 43 20.96 -6.65 5.82
C ASN A 43 19.98 -5.47 5.78
N ASN A 44 20.46 -4.27 6.11
CA ASN A 44 19.65 -3.05 6.08
C ASN A 44 19.10 -2.75 4.68
N TRP A 45 19.91 -2.96 3.63
CA TRP A 45 19.45 -2.79 2.25
C TRP A 45 18.32 -3.78 1.90
N ASN A 46 18.44 -5.05 2.33
CA ASN A 46 17.40 -6.04 2.10
C ASN A 46 16.10 -5.71 2.88
N GLU A 47 16.21 -5.24 4.12
CA GLU A 47 15.06 -4.76 4.91
C GLU A 47 14.37 -3.57 4.24
N GLN A 48 15.14 -2.57 3.79
CA GLN A 48 14.61 -1.41 3.07
C GLN A 48 13.93 -1.78 1.76
N ARG A 49 14.43 -2.80 1.05
CA ARG A 49 13.82 -3.33 -0.16
C ARG A 49 12.48 -4.01 0.15
N LYS A 50 12.41 -4.83 1.21
CA LYS A 50 11.17 -5.47 1.64
C LYS A 50 10.11 -4.45 2.06
N ALA A 51 10.51 -3.43 2.83
CA ALA A 51 9.62 -2.33 3.20
C ALA A 51 9.07 -1.59 1.97
N GLY A 52 9.90 -1.34 0.95
CA GLY A 52 9.46 -0.74 -0.31
C GLY A 52 8.42 -1.59 -1.05
N ILE A 53 8.59 -2.92 -1.11
CA ILE A 53 7.60 -3.81 -1.74
C ILE A 53 6.26 -3.76 -1.01
N VAL A 54 6.28 -3.72 0.33
CA VAL A 54 5.05 -3.61 1.14
C VAL A 54 4.36 -2.26 0.90
N GLU A 55 5.13 -1.18 0.80
CA GLU A 55 4.64 0.17 0.49
C GLU A 55 4.00 0.23 -0.91
N ASP A 56 4.66 -0.33 -1.92
CA ASP A 56 4.13 -0.40 -3.30
C ASP A 56 2.81 -1.18 -3.37
N ASN A 57 2.76 -2.36 -2.74
CA ASN A 57 1.55 -3.18 -2.69
C ASN A 57 0.39 -2.44 -1.99
N PHE A 58 0.67 -1.75 -0.88
CA PHE A 58 -0.34 -0.97 -0.17
C PHE A 58 -0.94 0.12 -1.07
N PHE A 59 -0.11 0.86 -1.81
CA PHE A 59 -0.61 1.88 -2.73
C PHE A 59 -1.36 1.29 -3.93
N GLU A 60 -0.96 0.10 -4.40
CA GLU A 60 -1.71 -0.63 -5.43
C GLU A 60 -3.10 -1.05 -4.93
N ASP A 61 -3.21 -1.54 -3.70
CA ASP A 61 -4.48 -1.89 -3.07
C ASP A 61 -5.37 -0.66 -2.88
N VAL A 62 -4.81 0.47 -2.42
CA VAL A 62 -5.54 1.76 -2.31
C VAL A 62 -6.02 2.21 -3.68
N LEU A 63 -5.18 2.13 -4.71
CA LEU A 63 -5.59 2.47 -6.08
C LEU A 63 -6.73 1.57 -6.57
N GLN A 64 -6.71 0.28 -6.22
CA GLN A 64 -7.78 -0.64 -6.57
C GLN A 64 -9.10 -0.26 -5.88
N ASP A 65 -9.06 0.09 -4.59
CA ASP A 65 -10.24 0.52 -3.85
C ASP A 65 -10.80 1.83 -4.44
N LEU A 66 -9.95 2.79 -4.80
CA LEU A 66 -10.36 4.03 -5.48
C LEU A 66 -11.00 3.77 -6.86
N LYS A 67 -10.49 2.80 -7.63
CA LYS A 67 -11.11 2.40 -8.91
C LYS A 67 -12.52 1.82 -8.70
N LYS A 68 -12.69 0.95 -7.69
CA LYS A 68 -14.01 0.40 -7.36
C LYS A 68 -14.97 1.50 -6.90
N ASP A 69 -14.49 2.47 -6.13
CA ASP A 69 -15.28 3.65 -5.73
C ASP A 69 -15.69 4.48 -6.95
N GLN A 70 -14.78 4.70 -7.90
CA GLN A 70 -15.10 5.39 -9.15
C GLN A 70 -16.20 4.67 -9.94
N ASP A 71 -16.07 3.35 -10.15
CA ASP A 71 -17.06 2.56 -10.87
C ASP A 71 -18.44 2.62 -10.19
N ARG A 72 -18.45 2.61 -8.86
CA ARG A 72 -19.67 2.72 -8.05
C ARG A 72 -20.32 4.10 -8.15
N LEU A 73 -19.51 5.17 -8.14
CA LEU A 73 -20.00 6.52 -8.38
C LEU A 73 -20.61 6.67 -9.78
N GLN A 74 -19.98 6.07 -10.80
CA GLN A 74 -20.55 6.04 -12.16
C GLN A 74 -21.89 5.30 -12.19
N TYR A 75 -21.99 4.16 -11.50
CA TYR A 75 -23.24 3.44 -11.33
C TYR A 75 -24.32 4.33 -10.69
N TYR A 76 -23.99 5.07 -9.62
CA TYR A 76 -24.96 5.98 -8.98
C TYR A 76 -25.41 7.10 -9.90
N VAL A 77 -24.50 7.70 -10.66
CA VAL A 77 -24.84 8.74 -11.64
C VAL A 77 -25.85 8.19 -12.64
N LEU A 78 -25.61 7.00 -13.20
CA LEU A 78 -26.53 6.35 -14.13
C LEU A 78 -27.89 6.03 -13.45
N PHE A 79 -27.84 5.43 -12.27
CA PHE A 79 -29.02 5.07 -11.48
C PHE A 79 -29.92 6.28 -11.20
N HIS A 80 -29.35 7.38 -10.73
CA HIS A 80 -30.10 8.59 -10.43
C HIS A 80 -30.57 9.33 -11.68
N THR A 81 -29.77 9.33 -12.76
CA THR A 81 -30.19 9.90 -14.05
C THR A 81 -31.44 9.18 -14.58
N LYS A 82 -31.46 7.84 -14.54
CA LYS A 82 -32.63 7.05 -14.97
C LYS A 82 -33.86 7.29 -14.09
N ARG A 83 -33.67 7.46 -12.78
CA ARG A 83 -34.79 7.80 -11.89
C ARG A 83 -35.39 9.16 -12.19
N ILE A 84 -34.56 10.15 -12.50
CA ILE A 84 -35.04 11.48 -12.90
C ILE A 84 -35.87 11.35 -14.18
N GLU A 85 -35.41 10.58 -15.16
CA GLU A 85 -36.16 10.31 -16.41
C GLU A 85 -37.53 9.66 -16.14
N TYR A 86 -37.59 8.68 -15.23
CA TYR A 86 -38.85 8.04 -14.85
C TYR A 86 -39.80 8.99 -14.13
N LEU A 87 -39.28 9.78 -13.19
CA LEU A 87 -40.07 10.76 -12.46
C LEU A 87 -40.61 11.86 -13.37
N ASP A 88 -39.83 12.33 -14.33
CA ASP A 88 -40.26 13.34 -15.32
C ASP A 88 -41.37 12.79 -16.23
N THR A 89 -41.24 11.53 -16.65
CA THR A 89 -42.30 10.83 -17.40
C THR A 89 -43.58 10.72 -16.58
N LEU A 90 -43.50 10.28 -15.32
CA LEU A 90 -44.68 10.18 -14.45
C LEU A 90 -45.32 11.56 -14.22
N LEU A 91 -44.51 12.59 -13.95
CA LEU A 91 -44.97 13.96 -13.74
C LEU A 91 -45.71 14.51 -14.96
N THR A 92 -45.26 14.16 -16.18
CA THR A 92 -45.93 14.55 -17.42
C THR A 92 -47.36 13.99 -17.48
N TYR A 93 -47.59 12.76 -17.06
CA TYR A 93 -48.95 12.18 -17.06
C TYR A 93 -49.80 12.71 -15.90
N VAL A 94 -49.21 12.94 -14.72
CA VAL A 94 -49.91 13.58 -13.59
C VAL A 94 -50.41 14.98 -13.95
N ARG A 95 -49.62 15.76 -14.71
CA ARG A 95 -50.00 17.10 -15.17
C ARG A 95 -51.04 17.12 -16.30
N ASN A 96 -51.31 15.97 -16.93
CA ASN A 96 -52.23 15.86 -18.06
C ASN A 96 -53.34 14.84 -17.73
N PRO A 97 -54.36 15.22 -16.93
CA PRO A 97 -55.33 14.28 -16.36
C PRO A 97 -56.20 13.57 -17.41
N LEU A 98 -56.26 14.09 -18.65
CA LEU A 98 -56.97 13.47 -19.77
C LEU A 98 -56.16 12.35 -20.45
N LYS A 99 -54.87 12.21 -20.13
CA LYS A 99 -53.97 11.23 -20.73
C LYS A 99 -53.68 10.10 -19.74
N SER A 100 -54.13 8.89 -20.06
CA SER A 100 -53.82 7.69 -19.26
C SER A 100 -52.54 7.00 -19.73
N MET A 101 -51.75 6.46 -18.80
CA MET A 101 -50.52 5.70 -19.06
C MET A 101 -50.78 4.20 -19.23
N GLY A 102 -51.85 3.66 -18.63
CA GLY A 102 -52.06 2.22 -18.49
C GLY A 102 -51.20 1.61 -17.37
N ILE A 103 -51.70 0.54 -16.74
CA ILE A 103 -51.08 -0.06 -15.54
C ILE A 103 -49.70 -0.64 -15.84
N GLU A 104 -49.54 -1.37 -16.96
CA GLU A 104 -48.26 -1.99 -17.33
C GLU A 104 -47.14 -0.97 -17.50
N LYS A 105 -47.41 0.09 -18.28
CA LYS A 105 -46.45 1.16 -18.49
C LYS A 105 -46.20 1.94 -17.20
N PHE A 106 -47.24 2.21 -16.40
CA PHE A 106 -47.09 2.84 -15.09
C PHE A 106 -46.16 2.04 -14.18
N GLN A 107 -46.33 0.72 -14.11
CA GLN A 107 -45.48 -0.16 -13.32
C GLN A 107 -44.00 -0.04 -13.73
N GLN A 108 -43.70 -0.03 -15.03
CA GLN A 108 -42.33 0.09 -15.54
C GLN A 108 -41.59 1.34 -15.04
N TYR A 109 -42.29 2.46 -14.86
CA TYR A 109 -41.68 3.70 -14.38
C TYR A 109 -41.66 3.82 -12.85
N VAL A 110 -42.57 3.14 -12.15
CA VAL A 110 -42.69 3.22 -10.69
C VAL A 110 -41.83 2.19 -9.98
N GLU A 111 -41.77 0.96 -10.48
CA GLU A 111 -41.06 -0.15 -9.83
C GLU A 111 -39.58 0.18 -9.54
N PRO A 112 -38.81 0.79 -10.46
CA PRO A 112 -37.42 1.16 -10.20
C PRO A 112 -37.25 2.21 -9.08
N LEU A 113 -38.29 2.97 -8.74
CA LEU A 113 -38.22 4.03 -7.73
C LEU A 113 -38.20 3.49 -6.29
N TYR A 114 -38.69 2.26 -6.08
CA TYR A 114 -38.70 1.60 -4.75
C TYR A 114 -37.30 1.18 -4.29
N TYR A 115 -36.39 0.89 -5.22
CA TYR A 115 -35.04 0.50 -4.88
C TYR A 115 -34.25 1.73 -4.43
N SER A 116 -33.42 1.60 -3.40
CA SER A 116 -32.47 2.65 -3.02
C SER A 116 -31.06 2.13 -3.17
N ALA A 117 -30.15 3.01 -3.58
CA ALA A 117 -28.73 2.68 -3.68
C ALA A 117 -28.03 3.41 -2.53
N THR A 118 -27.59 2.67 -1.52
CA THR A 118 -26.89 3.24 -0.37
C THR A 118 -25.43 3.52 -0.75
N PRO A 119 -24.92 4.75 -0.55
CA PRO A 119 -23.52 5.06 -0.81
C PRO A 119 -22.63 4.28 0.16
N THR A 120 -21.67 3.54 -0.36
CA THR A 120 -20.59 2.95 0.45
C THR A 120 -19.27 3.17 -0.27
N SER A 121 -18.19 3.31 0.48
CA SER A 121 -16.82 3.40 -0.06
C SER A 121 -16.03 2.14 0.28
N TYR A 122 -15.08 1.77 -0.58
CA TYR A 122 -14.11 0.71 -0.32
C TYR A 122 -12.96 1.23 0.54
N SER A 123 -12.79 0.64 1.72
CA SER A 123 -11.73 0.97 2.68
C SER A 123 -10.89 -0.25 3.09
N THR A 124 -10.93 -1.32 2.29
CA THR A 124 -10.32 -2.60 2.65
C THR A 124 -8.80 -2.49 2.74
N ALA A 125 -8.17 -1.79 1.80
CA ALA A 125 -6.73 -1.55 1.83
C ALA A 125 -6.29 -0.81 3.10
N PHE A 126 -7.05 0.24 3.46
CA PHE A 126 -6.78 1.05 4.64
C PHE A 126 -6.95 0.27 5.95
N GLU A 127 -8.07 -0.44 6.11
CA GLU A 127 -8.34 -1.24 7.32
C GLU A 127 -7.35 -2.41 7.46
N SER A 128 -6.97 -3.03 6.33
CA SER A 128 -5.93 -4.07 6.32
C SER A 128 -4.60 -3.52 6.80
N ALA A 129 -4.11 -2.41 6.22
CA ALA A 129 -2.86 -1.77 6.61
C ALA A 129 -2.82 -1.32 8.08
N LYS A 130 -3.97 -0.89 8.61
CA LYS A 130 -4.16 -0.56 10.02
C LYS A 130 -4.01 -1.80 10.90
N ALA A 131 -4.67 -2.90 10.53
CA ALA A 131 -4.66 -4.14 11.31
C ALA A 131 -3.30 -4.85 11.29
N THR A 132 -2.58 -4.80 10.17
CA THR A 132 -1.27 -5.44 10.00
C THR A 132 -0.10 -4.59 10.51
N GLY A 133 -0.34 -3.31 10.82
CA GLY A 133 0.72 -2.38 11.21
C GLY A 133 1.61 -1.94 10.04
N THR A 134 1.17 -2.14 8.80
CA THR A 134 1.89 -1.78 7.56
C THR A 134 2.34 -0.32 7.55
N PHE A 135 1.57 0.58 8.16
CA PHE A 135 1.93 2.01 8.28
C PHE A 135 3.27 2.28 8.97
N ASN A 136 3.76 1.36 9.82
CA ASN A 136 5.04 1.53 10.51
C ASN A 136 6.23 1.48 9.56
N ASP A 137 6.09 0.72 8.47
CA ASP A 137 7.15 0.41 7.50
C ASP A 137 7.15 1.36 6.28
N ILE A 138 6.10 2.17 6.13
CA ILE A 138 5.98 3.15 5.05
C ILE A 138 6.95 4.31 5.29
N LYS A 139 7.80 4.60 4.30
CA LYS A 139 8.80 5.67 4.38
C LYS A 139 8.15 7.05 4.31
N ALA A 140 7.09 7.20 3.51
CA ALA A 140 6.34 8.43 3.36
C ALA A 140 5.40 8.72 4.54
N LYS A 141 5.92 8.75 5.77
CA LYS A 141 5.13 8.98 7.00
C LYS A 141 4.36 10.31 7.00
N ASN A 142 4.81 11.28 6.21
CA ASN A 142 4.13 12.55 6.00
C ASN A 142 2.78 12.41 5.27
N LEU A 143 2.57 11.34 4.52
CA LEU A 143 1.29 11.04 3.85
C LEU A 143 0.28 10.38 4.81
N ILE A 144 0.72 9.92 5.99
CA ILE A 144 -0.07 9.15 6.96
C ILE A 144 -0.37 9.97 8.22
N LYS A 145 -0.04 11.28 8.24
CA LYS A 145 -0.31 12.11 9.41
C LYS A 145 -1.81 12.36 9.60
N GLU A 146 -2.21 12.30 10.88
CA GLU A 146 -3.56 12.56 11.42
C GLU A 146 -4.23 13.82 10.85
#